data_AF-A0A7L9FHJ5-F1
#
_entry.id   AF-A0A7L9FHJ5-F1
#
_cell.length_a   1.000
_cell.length_b   1.000
_cell.length_c   1.000
_cell.angle_alpha   90.00
_cell.angle_beta   90.00
_cell.angle_gamma   90.00
#
_symmetry.space_group_name_H-M   'P 1'
#
loop_
_entity.id
_entity.type
_entity.pdbx_description
1 polymer ?
#
loop_
_entity_poly.entity_id
_entity_poly.type
_entity_poly.pdbx_seq_one_letter_code
_entity_poly.pdbx_strand_id
1 'polypeptide(L)'
;MGYLKYLAEIWKRPFDGEHRELMKERLMLWRKEPTVVRIERPTRINRARALGYKAKQGYVIVRVRVRKGGLNRPRPRSGRRPKRMGVYGYSPHKSAQWIAEERAARKFPNLVVLGSYWVGEDGMYKWYEVVMADPNHPAVKSDLERRWIAGYRTKKKYKITRERLLKILAKAKLEEGSTVTEENKGNE
;
A
#
# COMPACT_ATOMS: atom_id res chain seq x y z
N MET A 1 10.69 -25.54 -21.06
CA MET A 1 10.30 -25.14 -19.67
C MET A 1 10.63 -23.66 -19.51
N GLY A 2 9.67 -22.78 -19.18
CA GLY A 2 9.90 -21.32 -19.19
C GLY A 2 10.60 -20.78 -17.95
N TYR A 3 11.33 -19.66 -18.10
CA TYR A 3 12.07 -18.96 -17.02
C TYR A 3 11.25 -18.76 -15.72
N LEU A 4 9.96 -18.43 -15.82
CA LEU A 4 9.11 -18.20 -14.65
C LEU A 4 8.93 -19.45 -13.76
N LYS A 5 9.04 -20.66 -14.34
CA LYS A 5 8.96 -21.92 -13.59
C LYS A 5 10.20 -22.14 -12.74
N TYR A 6 11.40 -21.91 -13.29
CA TYR A 6 12.66 -21.96 -12.53
C TYR A 6 12.67 -20.94 -11.40
N LEU A 7 12.18 -19.72 -11.67
CA LEU A 7 12.03 -18.72 -10.61
C LEU A 7 11.04 -19.20 -9.53
N ALA A 8 9.95 -19.89 -9.89
CA ALA A 8 9.04 -20.44 -8.89
C ALA A 8 9.71 -21.50 -8.01
N GLU A 9 10.60 -22.29 -8.59
CA GLU A 9 11.34 -23.35 -7.90
C GLU A 9 12.35 -22.81 -6.90
N ILE A 10 13.17 -21.83 -7.30
CA ILE A 10 14.13 -21.13 -6.40
C ILE A 10 13.40 -20.55 -5.19
N TRP A 11 12.25 -19.91 -5.42
CA TRP A 11 11.45 -19.29 -4.37
C TRP A 11 10.68 -20.26 -3.47
N LYS A 12 10.72 -21.58 -3.72
CA LYS A 12 10.18 -22.58 -2.76
C LYS A 12 11.08 -22.70 -1.52
N ARG A 13 12.39 -22.54 -1.70
CA ARG A 13 13.40 -22.61 -0.64
C ARG A 13 14.31 -21.37 -0.69
N PRO A 14 13.77 -20.19 -0.34
CA PRO A 14 14.46 -18.92 -0.56
C PRO A 14 15.64 -18.67 0.40
N PHE A 15 15.77 -19.47 1.45
CA PHE A 15 16.85 -19.36 2.44
C PHE A 15 17.91 -20.44 2.29
N ASP A 16 17.87 -21.20 1.18
CA ASP A 16 18.83 -22.26 0.88
C ASP A 16 19.69 -21.88 -0.35
N GLY A 17 20.89 -22.45 -0.44
CA GLY A 17 21.81 -22.27 -1.57
C GLY A 17 22.23 -20.82 -1.82
N GLU A 18 22.55 -20.51 -3.07
CA GLU A 18 23.00 -19.17 -3.52
C GLU A 18 21.96 -18.07 -3.29
N HIS A 19 20.67 -18.42 -3.32
CA HIS A 19 19.60 -17.43 -3.11
C HIS A 19 19.59 -16.88 -1.68
N ARG A 20 20.09 -17.66 -0.71
CA ARG A 20 20.18 -17.26 0.69
C ARG A 20 21.03 -16.01 0.88
N GLU A 21 22.18 -15.94 0.22
CA GLU A 21 23.13 -14.83 0.34
C GLU A 21 22.51 -13.54 -0.18
N LEU A 22 21.87 -13.63 -1.35
CA LEU A 22 21.14 -12.54 -1.98
C LEU A 22 19.97 -12.06 -1.10
N MET A 23 19.25 -12.98 -0.47
CA MET A 23 18.18 -12.64 0.48
C MET A 23 18.71 -12.01 1.77
N LYS A 24 19.88 -12.44 2.27
CA LYS A 24 20.53 -11.85 3.45
C LYS A 24 20.90 -10.39 3.18
N GLU A 25 21.51 -10.10 2.04
CA GLU A 25 21.85 -8.73 1.62
C GLU A 25 20.61 -7.84 1.52
N ARG A 26 19.57 -8.33 0.86
CA ARG A 26 18.28 -7.63 0.75
C ARG A 26 17.67 -7.33 2.10
N LEU A 27 17.62 -8.30 3.01
CA LEU A 27 17.05 -8.10 4.34
C LEU A 27 17.82 -7.06 5.15
N MET A 28 19.15 -6.98 5.00
CA MET A 28 19.96 -5.93 5.64
C MET A 28 19.57 -4.53 5.14
N LEU A 29 19.32 -4.38 3.84
CA LEU A 29 18.84 -3.11 3.27
C LEU A 29 17.41 -2.79 3.70
N TRP A 30 16.50 -3.76 3.65
CA TRP A 30 15.08 -3.54 3.95
C TRP A 30 14.79 -3.23 5.42
N ARG A 31 15.71 -3.55 6.34
CA ARG A 31 15.63 -3.11 7.74
C ARG A 31 15.82 -1.61 7.89
N LYS A 32 16.66 -1.01 7.05
CA LYS A 32 16.95 0.43 7.02
C LYS A 32 15.85 1.22 6.31
N GLU A 33 15.15 0.58 5.37
CA GLU A 33 14.03 1.16 4.62
C GLU A 33 12.82 1.53 5.53
N PRO A 34 11.99 2.51 5.12
CA PRO A 34 10.76 2.84 5.82
C PRO A 34 9.70 1.74 5.67
N THR A 35 8.59 1.87 6.40
CA THR A 35 7.56 0.81 6.46
C THR A 35 6.86 0.53 5.13
N VAL A 36 6.72 1.55 4.29
CA VAL A 36 6.08 1.47 2.98
C VAL A 36 7.00 2.15 1.97
N VAL A 37 7.51 1.37 1.01
CA VAL A 37 8.45 1.82 -0.03
C VAL A 37 7.89 1.49 -1.40
N ARG A 38 7.92 2.46 -2.31
CA ARG A 38 7.62 2.20 -3.73
C ARG A 38 8.86 1.60 -4.40
N ILE A 39 8.68 0.56 -5.18
CA ILE A 39 9.74 -0.09 -5.94
C ILE A 39 9.40 -0.02 -7.43
N GLU A 40 10.44 0.11 -8.25
CA GLU A 40 10.31 0.17 -9.70
C GLU A 40 9.97 -1.18 -10.34
N ARG A 41 10.64 -2.26 -9.89
CA ARG A 41 10.50 -3.61 -10.45
C ARG A 41 10.16 -4.64 -9.37
N PRO A 42 9.37 -5.68 -9.69
CA PRO A 42 9.05 -6.74 -8.73
C PRO A 42 10.30 -7.51 -8.34
N THR A 43 10.44 -7.83 -7.06
CA THR A 43 11.49 -8.75 -6.61
C THR A 43 11.20 -10.18 -7.11
N ARG A 44 9.91 -10.53 -7.22
CA ARG A 44 9.43 -11.85 -7.66
C ARG A 44 8.44 -11.73 -8.82
N ILE A 45 8.98 -11.68 -10.05
CA ILE A 45 8.19 -11.41 -11.26
C ILE A 45 7.15 -12.48 -11.59
N ASN A 46 7.40 -13.75 -11.27
CA ASN A 46 6.43 -14.84 -11.48
C ASN A 46 5.14 -14.63 -10.67
N ARG A 47 5.25 -14.28 -9.37
CA ARG A 47 4.06 -14.02 -8.54
C ARG A 47 3.41 -12.68 -8.86
N ALA A 48 4.18 -11.65 -9.15
CA ALA A 48 3.65 -10.38 -9.60
C ALA A 48 2.77 -10.54 -10.86
N ARG A 49 3.27 -11.26 -11.88
CA ARG A 49 2.50 -11.53 -13.12
C ARG A 49 1.24 -12.34 -12.85
N ALA A 50 1.31 -13.36 -11.99
CA ALA A 50 0.13 -14.16 -11.61
C ALA A 50 -0.97 -13.32 -10.96
N LEU A 51 -0.60 -12.26 -10.22
CA LEU A 51 -1.55 -11.32 -9.62
C LEU A 51 -2.05 -10.24 -10.60
N GLY A 52 -1.44 -10.13 -11.78
CA GLY A 52 -1.83 -9.17 -12.82
C GLY A 52 -0.89 -8.00 -13.02
N TYR A 53 0.33 -8.05 -12.49
CA TYR A 53 1.34 -7.04 -12.82
C TYR A 53 1.70 -7.10 -14.31
N LYS A 54 1.64 -5.95 -14.97
CA LYS A 54 2.18 -5.73 -16.32
C LYS A 54 3.22 -4.62 -16.26
N ALA A 55 4.27 -4.75 -17.06
CA ALA A 55 5.29 -3.72 -17.23
C ALA A 55 4.78 -2.59 -18.14
N LYS A 56 3.73 -1.90 -17.69
CA LYS A 56 3.12 -0.74 -18.34
C LYS A 56 3.02 0.41 -17.34
N GLN A 57 2.89 1.62 -17.85
CA GLN A 57 2.57 2.77 -17.02
C GLN A 57 1.22 2.56 -16.30
N GLY A 58 1.12 3.07 -15.07
CA GLY A 58 -0.04 2.87 -14.21
C GLY A 58 0.02 1.64 -13.30
N TYR A 59 0.99 0.73 -13.47
CA TYR A 59 1.25 -0.34 -12.50
C TYR A 59 2.38 0.05 -11.55
N VAL A 60 2.16 -0.16 -10.26
CA VAL A 60 3.11 0.19 -9.19
C VAL A 60 3.28 -0.99 -8.25
N ILE A 61 4.49 -1.20 -7.77
CA ILE A 61 4.78 -2.18 -6.73
C ILE A 61 5.23 -1.46 -5.47
N VAL A 62 4.68 -1.89 -4.35
CA VAL A 62 4.96 -1.30 -3.05
C VAL A 62 5.39 -2.41 -2.09
N ARG A 63 6.60 -2.30 -1.53
CA ARG A 63 7.03 -3.16 -0.44
C ARG A 63 6.57 -2.59 0.88
N VAL A 64 5.96 -3.46 1.68
CA VAL A 64 5.42 -3.13 2.99
C VAL A 64 5.97 -4.08 4.02
N ARG A 65 6.55 -3.53 5.10
CA ARG A 65 6.96 -4.32 6.27
C ARG A 65 5.82 -4.39 7.29
N VAL A 66 5.58 -5.59 7.82
CA VAL A 66 4.58 -5.88 8.86
C VAL A 66 5.26 -6.58 10.01
N ARG A 67 5.02 -6.13 11.25
CA ARG A 67 5.63 -6.73 12.44
C ARG A 67 5.06 -8.14 12.66
N LYS A 68 5.91 -9.09 13.03
CA LYS A 68 5.53 -10.44 13.47
C LYS A 68 4.92 -10.41 14.87
N GLY A 69 4.15 -11.45 15.18
CA GLY A 69 3.53 -11.64 16.49
C GLY A 69 2.06 -11.27 16.54
N GLY A 70 1.50 -11.40 17.74
CA GLY A 70 0.10 -11.10 18.03
C GLY A 70 -0.18 -9.61 18.24
N LEU A 71 -1.45 -9.32 18.49
CA LEU A 71 -1.96 -8.02 18.89
C LEU A 71 -2.05 -7.94 20.42
N ASN A 72 -1.61 -6.82 20.98
CA ASN A 72 -1.91 -6.47 22.36
C ASN A 72 -3.09 -5.49 22.37
N ARG A 73 -4.13 -5.80 23.16
CA ARG A 73 -5.29 -4.91 23.32
C ARG A 73 -4.92 -3.74 24.23
N PRO A 74 -5.50 -2.55 24.01
CA PRO A 74 -5.32 -1.45 24.96
C PRO A 74 -5.92 -1.82 26.33
N ARG A 75 -5.22 -1.48 27.42
CA ARG A 75 -5.68 -1.77 28.77
C ARG A 75 -6.99 -1.01 29.07
N PRO A 76 -8.07 -1.68 29.51
CA PRO A 76 -9.30 -1.00 29.89
C PRO A 76 -9.06 0.01 31.02
N ARG A 77 -9.66 1.20 30.92
CA ARG A 77 -9.53 2.28 31.94
C ARG A 77 -10.49 2.16 33.12
N SER A 78 -11.53 1.34 33.00
CA SER A 78 -12.60 1.18 34.00
C SER A 78 -12.82 -0.30 34.30
N GLY A 79 -13.45 -0.62 35.43
CA GLY A 79 -13.76 -1.99 35.84
C GLY A 79 -14.40 -2.84 34.74
N ARG A 80 -13.90 -4.07 34.57
CA ARG A 80 -14.42 -5.08 33.64
C ARG A 80 -14.40 -6.44 34.32
N ARG A 81 -15.24 -7.35 33.81
CA ARG A 81 -15.19 -8.76 34.21
C ARG A 81 -13.78 -9.33 33.95
N PRO A 82 -13.27 -10.24 34.80
CA PRO A 82 -11.93 -10.82 34.64
C PRO A 82 -11.64 -11.35 33.23
N LYS A 83 -12.62 -12.01 32.60
CA LYS A 83 -12.49 -12.51 31.20
C LYS A 83 -12.21 -11.43 30.14
N ARG A 84 -12.53 -10.16 30.41
CA ARG A 84 -12.31 -9.02 29.50
C ARG A 84 -11.11 -8.15 29.91
N MET A 85 -10.36 -8.55 30.93
CA MET A 85 -9.16 -7.84 31.41
C MET A 85 -7.87 -8.25 30.70
N GLY A 86 -7.90 -9.32 29.89
CA GLY A 86 -6.73 -9.78 29.12
C GLY A 86 -6.23 -8.72 28.13
N VAL A 87 -4.91 -8.53 28.09
CA VAL A 87 -4.22 -7.55 27.25
C VAL A 87 -3.33 -8.22 26.19
N TYR A 88 -2.54 -9.21 26.60
CA TYR A 88 -1.54 -9.86 25.77
C TYR A 88 -2.07 -11.11 25.06
N GLY A 89 -1.36 -11.54 24.01
CA GLY A 89 -1.55 -12.87 23.41
C GLY A 89 -2.79 -13.01 22.50
N TYR A 90 -3.36 -11.91 22.01
CA TYR A 90 -4.47 -11.99 21.07
C TYR A 90 -3.96 -12.15 19.64
N SER A 91 -4.56 -13.07 18.90
CA SER A 91 -4.33 -13.16 17.45
C SER A 91 -5.16 -12.09 16.73
N PRO A 92 -4.58 -11.33 15.80
CA PRO A 92 -5.35 -10.42 14.96
C PRO A 92 -6.30 -11.20 14.06
N HIS A 93 -7.51 -10.68 13.86
CA HIS A 93 -8.48 -11.28 12.91
C HIS A 93 -8.03 -11.17 11.45
N LYS A 94 -7.18 -10.19 11.13
CA LYS A 94 -6.64 -9.97 9.78
C LYS A 94 -5.29 -10.64 9.64
N SER A 95 -5.05 -11.22 8.46
CA SER A 95 -3.73 -11.76 8.12
C SER A 95 -2.69 -10.64 7.99
N ALA A 96 -1.42 -10.96 8.21
CA ALA A 96 -0.32 -10.00 8.01
C ALA A 96 -0.27 -9.48 6.57
N GLN A 97 -0.64 -10.33 5.60
CA GLN A 97 -0.77 -9.98 4.19
C GLN A 97 -1.87 -8.93 3.97
N TRP A 98 -3.07 -9.13 4.52
CA TRP A 98 -4.15 -8.16 4.42
C TRP A 98 -3.77 -6.83 5.10
N ILE A 99 -3.10 -6.89 6.25
CA ILE A 99 -2.58 -5.68 6.92
C ILE A 99 -1.59 -4.92 6.02
N ALA A 100 -0.76 -5.62 5.24
CA ALA A 100 0.17 -5.01 4.29
C ALA A 100 -0.58 -4.27 3.16
N GLU A 101 -1.61 -4.90 2.59
CA GLU A 101 -2.45 -4.32 1.55
C GLU A 101 -3.17 -3.07 2.02
N GLU A 102 -3.74 -3.10 3.23
CA GLU A 102 -4.40 -1.92 3.81
C GLU A 102 -3.41 -0.78 4.06
N ARG A 103 -2.17 -1.08 4.49
CA ARG A 103 -1.12 -0.06 4.66
C ARG A 103 -0.74 0.58 3.32
N ALA A 104 -0.60 -0.22 2.27
CA ALA A 104 -0.31 0.29 0.92
C ALA A 104 -1.47 1.16 0.39
N ALA A 105 -2.71 0.68 0.49
CA ALA A 105 -3.90 1.41 0.06
C ALA A 105 -4.08 2.74 0.81
N ARG A 106 -3.76 2.78 2.11
CA ARG A 106 -3.80 4.02 2.90
C ARG A 106 -2.72 5.03 2.48
N LYS A 107 -1.54 4.55 2.06
CA LYS A 107 -0.44 5.40 1.61
C LYS A 107 -0.67 5.94 0.20
N PHE A 108 -1.23 5.13 -0.69
CA PHE A 108 -1.50 5.47 -2.10
C PHE A 108 -3.01 5.38 -2.40
N PRO A 109 -3.80 6.38 -1.95
CA PRO A 109 -5.27 6.32 -2.03
C PRO A 109 -5.84 6.45 -3.45
N ASN A 110 -5.04 6.95 -4.39
CA ASN A 110 -5.37 7.09 -5.81
C ASN A 110 -5.19 5.77 -6.59
N LEU A 111 -4.54 4.77 -5.98
CA LEU A 111 -4.28 3.47 -6.59
C LEU A 111 -5.19 2.39 -6.00
N VAL A 112 -5.41 1.33 -6.79
CA VAL A 112 -6.19 0.15 -6.40
C VAL A 112 -5.25 -1.01 -6.16
N VAL A 113 -5.45 -1.75 -5.07
CA VAL A 113 -4.69 -2.97 -4.77
C VAL A 113 -5.22 -4.11 -5.63
N LEU A 114 -4.34 -4.76 -6.39
CA LEU A 114 -4.65 -5.98 -7.15
C LEU A 114 -4.43 -7.24 -6.32
N GLY A 115 -3.46 -7.19 -5.42
CA GLY A 115 -3.09 -8.27 -4.53
C GLY A 115 -1.67 -8.10 -4.04
N SER A 116 -1.19 -9.07 -3.28
CA SER A 116 0.16 -9.02 -2.70
C SER A 116 0.79 -10.41 -2.64
N TYR A 117 2.11 -10.44 -2.46
CA TYR A 117 2.85 -11.68 -2.24
C TYR A 117 3.95 -11.49 -1.21
N TRP A 118 4.27 -12.57 -0.50
CA TRP A 118 5.38 -12.62 0.43
C TRP A 118 6.71 -12.59 -0.32
N VAL A 119 7.68 -11.85 0.23
CA VAL A 119 9.01 -11.68 -0.37
C VAL A 119 10.13 -12.05 0.60
N GLY A 120 9.93 -11.87 1.89
CA GLY A 120 10.96 -12.18 2.87
C GLY A 120 10.45 -12.01 4.29
N GLU A 121 11.19 -12.56 5.23
CA GLU A 121 10.94 -12.35 6.65
C GLU A 121 12.22 -12.45 7.46
N ASP A 122 12.23 -11.80 8.62
CA ASP A 122 13.27 -11.94 9.62
C ASP A 122 12.62 -12.24 10.98
N GLY A 123 13.37 -12.18 12.09
CA GLY A 123 12.80 -12.47 13.41
C GLY A 123 11.66 -11.52 13.82
N MET A 124 11.65 -10.28 13.32
CA MET A 124 10.76 -9.23 13.81
C MET A 124 9.67 -8.81 12.81
N TYR A 125 9.91 -8.97 11.51
CA TYR A 125 9.08 -8.45 10.43
C TYR A 125 8.89 -9.47 9.30
N LYS A 126 7.78 -9.30 8.58
CA LYS A 126 7.48 -9.92 7.29
C LYS A 126 7.38 -8.81 6.25
N TRP A 127 7.93 -9.05 5.07
CA TRP A 127 7.84 -8.15 3.93
C TRP A 127 6.92 -8.73 2.87
N TYR A 128 6.00 -7.89 2.42
CA TYR A 128 5.10 -8.19 1.31
C TYR A 128 5.29 -7.15 0.22
N GLU A 129 5.25 -7.59 -1.03
CA GLU A 129 5.11 -6.69 -2.18
C GLU A 129 3.65 -6.68 -2.61
N VAL A 130 3.07 -5.49 -2.61
CA VAL A 130 1.69 -5.21 -3.00
C VAL A 130 1.72 -4.68 -4.42
N VAL A 131 0.97 -5.33 -5.31
CA VAL A 131 0.77 -4.89 -6.68
C VAL A 131 -0.42 -3.94 -6.69
N MET A 132 -0.21 -2.74 -7.19
CA MET A 132 -1.23 -1.70 -7.31
C MET A 132 -1.35 -1.24 -8.77
N ALA A 133 -2.54 -0.80 -9.14
CA ALA A 133 -2.83 -0.22 -10.45
C ALA A 133 -3.55 1.12 -10.31
N ASP A 134 -3.25 2.05 -11.21
CA ASP A 134 -3.94 3.34 -11.31
C ASP A 134 -5.22 3.18 -12.17
N PRO A 135 -6.42 3.36 -11.59
CA PRO A 135 -7.69 3.24 -12.31
C PRO A 135 -7.89 4.34 -13.37
N ASN A 136 -7.17 5.47 -13.27
CA ASN A 136 -7.35 6.62 -14.14
C ASN A 136 -6.40 6.62 -15.35
N HIS A 137 -5.32 5.84 -15.30
CA HIS A 137 -4.28 5.83 -16.31
C HIS A 137 -4.75 5.22 -17.64
N PRO A 138 -4.55 5.88 -18.80
CA PRO A 138 -4.98 5.38 -20.12
C PRO A 138 -4.51 3.95 -20.42
N ALA A 139 -3.24 3.64 -20.12
CA ALA A 139 -2.67 2.30 -20.35
C ALA A 139 -3.34 1.17 -19.55
N VAL A 140 -3.97 1.48 -18.40
CA VAL A 140 -4.76 0.52 -17.62
C VAL A 140 -6.19 0.43 -18.16
N LYS A 141 -6.77 1.56 -18.58
CA LYS A 141 -8.11 1.62 -19.18
C LYS A 141 -8.19 0.87 -20.52
N SER A 142 -7.12 0.93 -21.31
CA SER A 142 -7.03 0.23 -22.59
C SER A 142 -6.78 -1.28 -22.45
N ASP A 143 -6.44 -1.76 -21.25
CA ASP A 143 -6.10 -3.16 -21.01
C ASP A 143 -7.36 -4.02 -20.79
N LEU A 144 -7.68 -4.89 -21.75
CA LEU A 144 -8.87 -5.74 -21.73
C LEU A 144 -9.02 -6.57 -20.45
N GLU A 145 -7.93 -7.12 -19.92
CA GLU A 145 -7.96 -7.99 -18.73
C GLU A 145 -8.19 -7.22 -17.42
N ARG A 146 -7.82 -5.94 -17.38
CA ARG A 146 -7.76 -5.13 -16.16
C ARG A 146 -8.61 -3.87 -16.23
N ARG A 147 -9.38 -3.71 -17.31
CA ARG A 147 -10.32 -2.60 -17.54
C ARG A 147 -11.38 -2.48 -16.45
N TRP A 148 -11.73 -3.56 -15.76
CA TRP A 148 -12.69 -3.51 -14.64
C TRP A 148 -12.26 -2.58 -13.49
N ILE A 149 -10.96 -2.27 -13.40
CA ILE A 149 -10.41 -1.33 -12.41
C ILE A 149 -10.72 0.12 -12.81
N ALA A 150 -10.96 0.38 -14.10
CA ALA A 150 -11.24 1.71 -14.60
C ALA A 150 -12.47 2.31 -13.92
N GLY A 151 -12.31 3.54 -13.39
CA GLY A 151 -13.40 4.21 -12.68
C GLY A 151 -13.59 3.76 -11.23
N TYR A 152 -12.77 2.83 -10.72
CA TYR A 152 -12.78 2.49 -9.30
C TYR A 152 -12.43 3.72 -8.46
N ARG A 153 -13.41 4.22 -7.70
CA ARG A 153 -13.25 5.33 -6.79
C ARG A 153 -13.26 4.81 -5.36
N THR A 154 -12.11 4.91 -4.69
CA THR A 154 -12.01 4.62 -3.26
C THR A 154 -12.84 5.66 -2.50
N LYS A 155 -14.02 5.28 -1.98
CA LYS A 155 -14.84 6.17 -1.15
C LYS A 155 -14.08 6.47 0.14
N LYS A 156 -13.56 7.70 0.26
CA LYS A 156 -12.91 8.15 1.49
C LYS A 156 -13.98 8.52 2.52
N LYS A 157 -14.10 7.74 3.60
CA LYS A 157 -14.89 8.12 4.77
C LYS A 157 -14.12 9.14 5.59
N TYR A 158 -14.26 10.42 5.26
CA TYR A 158 -13.79 11.49 6.15
C TYR A 158 -14.84 11.71 7.24
N LYS A 159 -14.43 11.73 8.52
CA LYS A 159 -15.20 12.47 9.53
C LYS A 159 -14.96 13.95 9.24
N ILE A 160 -15.94 14.60 8.62
CA ILE A 160 -15.87 16.05 8.41
C ILE A 160 -16.25 16.70 9.73
N THR A 161 -15.27 17.22 10.46
CA THR A 161 -15.53 18.09 11.61
C THR A 161 -15.91 19.49 11.11
N ARG A 162 -16.75 20.19 11.87
CA ARG A 162 -17.21 21.56 11.54
C ARG A 162 -16.04 22.49 11.20
N GLU A 163 -14.95 22.42 11.97
CA GLU A 163 -13.72 23.19 11.75
C GLU A 163 -13.05 22.90 10.41
N ARG A 164 -12.98 21.63 10.01
CA ARG A 164 -12.38 21.22 8.74
C ARG A 164 -13.24 21.65 7.55
N LEU A 165 -14.56 21.65 7.71
CA LEU A 165 -15.52 22.13 6.71
C LEU A 165 -15.39 23.65 6.52
N LEU A 166 -15.32 24.41 7.62
CA LEU A 166 -15.09 25.86 7.60
C LEU A 166 -13.75 26.23 6.95
N LYS A 167 -12.67 25.48 7.24
CA LYS A 167 -11.38 25.65 6.56
C LYS A 167 -11.44 25.39 5.06
N ILE A 168 -12.16 24.36 4.64
CA ILE A 168 -12.33 24.04 3.21
C ILE A 168 -13.13 25.15 2.51
N LEU A 169 -14.23 25.61 3.11
CA LEU A 169 -15.07 26.69 2.56
C LEU A 169 -14.33 28.03 2.50
N ALA A 170 -13.59 28.38 3.54
CA ALA A 170 -12.77 29.60 3.55
C ALA A 170 -11.67 29.56 2.47
N LYS A 171 -11.07 28.38 2.25
CA LYS A 171 -10.08 28.18 1.18
C LYS A 171 -10.70 28.28 -0.21
N ALA A 172 -11.89 27.71 -0.42
CA ALA A 172 -12.60 27.80 -1.70
C ALA A 172 -12.98 29.25 -2.05
N LYS A 173 -13.36 30.06 -1.05
CA LYS A 173 -13.69 31.48 -1.23
C LYS A 173 -12.48 32.41 -1.45
N LEU A 174 -11.26 31.94 -1.18
CA LEU A 174 -10.02 32.71 -1.42
C LEU A 174 -9.52 32.60 -2.87
N GLU A 175 -10.00 31.62 -3.65
CA GLU A 175 -9.60 31.43 -5.05
C GLU A 175 -10.48 32.23 -6.03
N GLU A 176 -11.72 32.59 -5.66
CA GLU A 176 -12.64 33.38 -6.49
C GLU A 176 -12.34 34.90 -6.50
N GLY A 177 -11.38 35.38 -5.69
CA GLY A 177 -11.11 36.82 -5.49
C GLY A 177 -9.87 37.40 -6.18
N SER A 178 -9.20 36.65 -7.08
CA SER A 178 -7.90 37.07 -7.63
C SER A 178 -7.90 37.44 -9.13
N THR A 179 -9.05 37.50 -9.80
CA THR A 179 -9.13 37.76 -11.25
C THR A 179 -9.87 39.04 -11.66
N VAL A 180 -10.01 40.07 -10.79
CA VAL A 180 -10.76 41.30 -11.13
C VAL A 180 -10.03 42.60 -10.73
N THR A 181 -8.71 42.70 -10.87
CA THR A 181 -7.96 43.96 -10.55
C THR A 181 -6.94 44.40 -11.60
N GLU A 182 -7.10 44.05 -12.89
CA GLU A 182 -6.21 44.58 -13.96
C GLU A 182 -6.89 45.44 -15.05
N GLU A 183 -8.20 45.71 -15.01
CA GLU A 183 -8.86 46.45 -16.12
C GLU A 183 -9.11 47.97 -15.89
N ASN A 184 -8.68 48.59 -14.79
CA ASN A 184 -8.95 50.01 -14.52
C ASN A 184 -7.69 50.87 -14.29
N LYS A 185 -6.73 50.81 -15.22
CA LYS A 185 -5.67 51.83 -15.36
C LYS A 185 -5.40 52.10 -16.84
N GLY A 186 -6.20 52.97 -17.43
CA GLY A 186 -5.99 53.43 -18.81
C GLY A 186 -7.16 54.26 -19.30
N ASN A 187 -7.40 55.41 -18.66
CA ASN A 187 -8.13 56.55 -19.21
C ASN A 187 -8.00 57.74 -18.24
N GLU A 188 -6.83 58.37 -18.27
CA GLU A 188 -6.61 59.81 -18.02
C GLU A 188 -5.51 60.27 -18.98
#